data_AF-A0A3N5Z2E2-F1
#
_entry.id   AF-A0A3N5Z2E2-F1
#
_cell.length_a   1.000
_cell.length_b   1.000
_cell.length_c   1.000
_cell.angle_alpha   90.00
_cell.angle_beta   90.00
_cell.angle_gamma   90.00
#
_symmetry.space_group_name_H-M   'P 1'
#
loop_
_entity.id
_entity.type
_entity.pdbx_description
1 polymer ?
#
loop_
_entity_poly.entity_id
_entity_poly.type
_entity_poly.pdbx_seq_one_letter_code
_entity_poly.pdbx_strand_id
1 'polypeptide(L)'
;MSEAFDRIGCRTLVGLLILTALAVRTGATEEAADKGLSKEISRVQGEAVRVLPEDRRSAVVTRLERAAAAVDARRLYLALYELESAFEVTHAQAFAKKSATVKTPADCPVLWRSAGEPRIRGGAANRMIVRALASSAESRAGPTYRASLPYAQDAGVAAGLYYLGESQAFVAFADFARSLAWPPAGQAPPLRSLAPELEALDAEVTRAYEQMTEEEHPTYVVTSVTLKRARTLNDSGKHAGALLEYLLARYRFAMLRPDAVAEAPRPQRLDVERARLDDGIDHSIARMFVEMAEAALASDDARTRRSATAIVEDVLPAYHAALREVRPQASVGDANAPRVVTVTLVRWPFT
;
A
#
# COMPACT_ATOMS: atom_id res chain seq x y z
N MET A 1 -53.62 -25.68 21.11
CA MET A 1 -52.21 -25.83 21.57
C MET A 1 -51.31 -26.56 20.57
N SER A 2 -51.82 -27.36 19.62
CA SER A 2 -50.98 -28.06 18.62
C SER A 2 -50.38 -27.16 17.52
N GLU A 3 -51.10 -26.13 17.07
CA GLU A 3 -50.61 -25.24 15.99
C GLU A 3 -49.48 -24.28 16.39
N ALA A 4 -49.25 -24.07 17.69
CA ALA A 4 -48.21 -23.17 18.18
C ALA A 4 -46.80 -23.80 18.16
N PHE A 5 -46.70 -25.14 18.21
CA PHE A 5 -45.42 -25.85 18.16
C PHE A 5 -44.86 -25.97 16.74
N ASP A 6 -45.72 -26.04 15.73
CA ASP A 6 -45.30 -26.27 14.34
C ASP A 6 -44.63 -25.03 13.70
N ARG A 7 -45.02 -23.82 14.14
CA ARG A 7 -44.43 -22.56 13.64
C ARG A 7 -43.04 -22.25 14.20
N ILE A 8 -42.67 -22.83 15.34
CA ILE A 8 -41.35 -22.61 15.97
C ILE A 8 -40.28 -23.49 15.30
N GLY A 9 -40.63 -24.73 14.93
CA GLY A 9 -39.72 -25.64 14.21
C GLY A 9 -39.31 -25.10 12.84
N CYS A 10 -40.27 -24.61 12.05
CA CYS A 10 -40.02 -24.13 10.68
C CYS A 10 -39.11 -22.88 10.64
N ARG A 11 -39.30 -21.93 11.57
CA ARG A 11 -38.47 -20.70 11.64
C ARG A 11 -37.02 -20.99 12.04
N THR A 12 -36.80 -21.94 12.93
CA THR A 12 -35.46 -22.31 13.39
C THR A 12 -34.65 -23.00 12.29
N LEU A 13 -35.32 -23.84 11.48
CA LEU A 13 -34.69 -24.58 10.38
C LEU A 13 -34.31 -23.67 9.20
N VAL A 14 -35.14 -22.67 8.87
CA VAL A 14 -34.82 -21.65 7.84
C VAL A 14 -33.65 -20.77 8.30
N GLY A 15 -33.61 -20.36 9.57
CA GLY A 15 -32.51 -19.56 10.11
C GLY A 15 -31.15 -20.29 10.04
N LEU A 16 -31.12 -21.59 10.37
CA LEU A 16 -29.91 -22.41 10.29
C LEU A 16 -29.41 -22.53 8.84
N LEU A 17 -30.31 -22.77 7.88
CA LEU A 17 -29.93 -22.90 6.46
C LEU A 17 -29.34 -21.60 5.88
N ILE A 18 -29.87 -20.44 6.26
CA ILE A 18 -29.35 -19.13 5.81
C ILE A 18 -27.93 -18.89 6.36
N LEU A 19 -27.68 -19.21 7.63
CA LEU A 19 -26.36 -19.07 8.25
C LEU A 19 -25.31 -19.98 7.59
N THR A 20 -25.67 -21.24 7.31
CA THR A 20 -24.77 -22.16 6.59
C THR A 20 -24.46 -21.68 5.18
N ALA A 21 -25.46 -21.17 4.44
CA ALA A 21 -25.24 -20.66 3.09
C ALA A 21 -24.32 -19.42 3.05
N LEU A 22 -24.44 -18.52 4.05
CA LEU A 22 -23.57 -17.34 4.16
C LEU A 22 -22.11 -17.73 4.43
N ALA A 23 -21.88 -18.65 5.37
CA ALA A 23 -20.55 -19.14 5.73
C ALA A 23 -19.85 -19.88 4.57
N VAL A 24 -20.59 -20.64 3.77
CA VAL A 24 -20.05 -21.32 2.57
C VAL A 24 -19.61 -20.30 1.52
N ARG A 25 -20.35 -19.20 1.35
CA ARG A 25 -20.03 -18.17 0.35
C ARG A 25 -18.78 -17.38 0.73
N THR A 26 -18.60 -17.02 2.00
CA THR A 26 -17.40 -16.29 2.46
C THR A 26 -16.14 -17.14 2.29
N GLY A 27 -16.19 -18.42 2.68
CA GLY A 27 -15.07 -19.35 2.51
C GLY A 27 -14.64 -19.52 1.05
N ALA A 28 -15.61 -19.65 0.13
CA ALA A 28 -15.31 -19.80 -1.30
C ALA A 28 -14.61 -18.56 -1.90
N THR A 29 -15.00 -17.35 -1.50
CA THR A 29 -14.33 -16.12 -1.96
C THR A 29 -12.91 -15.97 -1.41
N GLU A 30 -12.71 -16.30 -0.14
CA GLU A 30 -11.38 -16.25 0.47
C GLU A 30 -10.42 -17.25 -0.19
N GLU A 31 -10.90 -18.48 -0.43
CA GLU A 31 -10.17 -19.51 -1.16
C GLU A 31 -9.83 -19.07 -2.60
N ALA A 32 -10.73 -18.33 -3.26
CA ALA A 32 -10.47 -17.81 -4.60
C ALA A 32 -9.40 -16.71 -4.61
N ALA A 33 -9.43 -15.78 -3.64
CA ALA A 33 -8.40 -14.74 -3.48
C ALA A 33 -7.03 -15.35 -3.15
N ASP A 34 -6.99 -16.31 -2.23
CA ASP A 34 -5.82 -17.11 -1.88
C ASP A 34 -5.19 -17.78 -3.10
N LYS A 35 -5.98 -18.55 -3.87
CA LYS A 35 -5.51 -19.22 -5.09
C LYS A 35 -4.99 -18.22 -6.12
N GLY A 36 -5.65 -17.07 -6.26
CA GLY A 36 -5.22 -15.99 -7.15
C GLY A 36 -3.86 -15.42 -6.77
N LEU A 37 -3.67 -15.11 -5.48
CA LEU A 37 -2.40 -14.60 -4.94
C LEU A 37 -1.28 -15.64 -5.06
N SER A 38 -1.51 -16.88 -4.62
CA SER A 38 -0.53 -17.98 -4.71
C SER A 38 -0.06 -18.21 -6.14
N LYS A 39 -0.99 -18.22 -7.10
CA LYS A 39 -0.68 -18.35 -8.52
C LYS A 39 0.20 -17.19 -9.01
N GLU A 40 -0.14 -15.97 -8.63
CA GLU A 40 0.59 -14.78 -9.09
C GLU A 40 1.98 -14.67 -8.46
N ILE A 41 2.12 -14.96 -7.17
CA ILE A 41 3.42 -15.04 -6.48
C ILE A 41 4.32 -16.04 -7.19
N SER A 42 3.81 -17.24 -7.49
CA SER A 42 4.56 -18.28 -8.23
C SER A 42 4.97 -17.82 -9.63
N ARG A 43 4.06 -17.14 -10.34
CA ARG A 43 4.32 -16.58 -11.67
C ARG A 43 5.45 -15.53 -11.62
N VAL A 44 5.34 -14.56 -10.71
CA VAL A 44 6.32 -13.48 -10.53
C VAL A 44 7.67 -14.05 -10.10
N GLN A 45 7.71 -15.04 -9.20
CA GLN A 45 8.95 -15.71 -8.80
C GLN A 45 9.65 -16.38 -9.98
N GLY A 46 8.91 -17.15 -10.79
CA GLY A 46 9.48 -17.79 -11.99
C GLY A 46 9.93 -16.78 -13.06
N GLU A 47 9.29 -15.62 -13.16
CA GLU A 47 9.71 -14.54 -14.04
C GLU A 47 10.96 -13.82 -13.51
N ALA A 48 11.00 -13.53 -12.21
CA ALA A 48 12.12 -12.85 -11.53
C ALA A 48 13.44 -13.58 -11.76
N VAL A 49 13.46 -14.91 -11.65
CA VAL A 49 14.65 -15.74 -11.96
C VAL A 49 15.13 -15.54 -13.40
N ARG A 50 14.22 -15.33 -14.36
CA ARG A 50 14.53 -15.21 -15.79
C ARG A 50 14.94 -13.82 -16.22
N VAL A 51 14.44 -12.77 -15.56
CA VAL A 51 14.59 -11.38 -16.02
C VAL A 51 15.51 -10.56 -15.12
N LEU A 52 15.59 -10.85 -13.83
CA LEU A 52 16.39 -10.05 -12.90
C LEU A 52 17.88 -10.41 -12.94
N PRO A 53 18.76 -9.40 -12.89
CA PRO A 53 20.16 -9.56 -12.53
C PRO A 53 20.35 -10.33 -11.21
N GLU A 54 21.44 -11.07 -11.09
CA GLU A 54 21.71 -11.94 -9.93
C GLU A 54 21.80 -11.16 -8.62
N ASP A 55 22.44 -9.99 -8.63
CA ASP A 55 22.63 -9.08 -7.49
C ASP A 55 21.31 -8.52 -6.93
N ARG A 56 20.25 -8.48 -7.75
CA ARG A 56 18.92 -8.00 -7.33
C ARG A 56 17.93 -9.12 -7.01
N ARG A 57 18.24 -10.35 -7.41
CA ARG A 57 17.30 -11.47 -7.36
C ARG A 57 16.98 -11.87 -5.92
N SER A 58 17.97 -11.92 -5.04
CA SER A 58 17.81 -12.39 -3.66
C SER A 58 16.76 -11.57 -2.89
N ALA A 59 16.85 -10.23 -2.94
CA ALA A 59 15.91 -9.34 -2.26
C ALA A 59 14.47 -9.50 -2.76
N VAL A 60 14.28 -9.69 -4.08
CA VAL A 60 12.95 -9.92 -4.67
C VAL A 60 12.40 -11.30 -4.29
N VAL A 61 13.24 -12.34 -4.32
CA VAL A 61 12.85 -13.69 -3.92
C VAL A 61 12.45 -13.74 -2.44
N THR A 62 13.25 -13.17 -1.54
CA THR A 62 12.90 -13.09 -0.12
C THR A 62 11.57 -12.37 0.12
N ARG A 63 11.29 -11.32 -0.65
CA ARG A 63 9.99 -10.63 -0.55
C ARG A 63 8.82 -11.50 -1.03
N LEU A 64 9.00 -12.27 -2.10
CA LEU A 64 7.99 -13.22 -2.60
C LEU A 64 7.78 -14.39 -1.63
N GLU A 65 8.83 -14.86 -0.96
CA GLU A 65 8.74 -15.86 0.11
C GLU A 65 7.90 -15.35 1.29
N ARG A 66 8.07 -14.08 1.69
CA ARG A 66 7.19 -13.46 2.70
C ARG A 66 5.75 -13.33 2.22
N ALA A 67 5.52 -13.00 0.95
CA ALA A 67 4.18 -12.96 0.38
C ALA A 67 3.53 -14.36 0.40
N ALA A 68 4.27 -15.41 0.05
CA ALA A 68 3.80 -16.80 0.10
C ALA A 68 3.47 -17.22 1.53
N ALA A 69 4.38 -16.96 2.49
CA ALA A 69 4.15 -17.25 3.90
C ALA A 69 2.93 -16.49 4.47
N ALA A 70 2.65 -15.28 3.98
CA ALA A 70 1.46 -14.54 4.34
C ALA A 70 0.18 -15.20 3.79
N VAL A 71 0.20 -15.74 2.57
CA VAL A 71 -0.93 -16.53 2.04
C VAL A 71 -1.15 -17.80 2.87
N ASP A 72 -0.08 -18.55 3.16
CA ASP A 72 -0.16 -19.77 3.98
C ASP A 72 -0.75 -19.49 5.37
N ALA A 73 -0.45 -18.31 5.93
CA ALA A 73 -0.99 -17.84 7.20
C ALA A 73 -2.38 -17.16 7.09
N ARG A 74 -3.04 -17.21 5.93
CA ARG A 74 -4.34 -16.54 5.65
C ARG A 74 -4.33 -15.01 5.83
N ARG A 75 -3.15 -14.38 5.71
CA ARG A 75 -2.93 -12.93 5.78
C ARG A 75 -2.94 -12.30 4.38
N LEU A 76 -4.11 -12.35 3.74
CA LEU A 76 -4.24 -12.03 2.31
C LEU A 76 -3.90 -10.57 1.98
N TYR A 77 -4.13 -9.64 2.91
CA TYR A 77 -3.83 -8.22 2.68
C TYR A 77 -2.33 -7.93 2.77
N LEU A 78 -1.64 -8.55 3.74
CA LEU A 78 -0.19 -8.52 3.82
C LEU A 78 0.45 -9.20 2.60
N ALA A 79 -0.08 -10.34 2.15
CA ALA A 79 0.41 -11.03 0.95
C ALA A 79 0.35 -10.12 -0.29
N LEU A 80 -0.77 -9.41 -0.48
CA LEU A 80 -0.92 -8.44 -1.57
C LEU A 80 0.11 -7.31 -1.49
N TYR A 81 0.34 -6.75 -0.29
CA TYR A 81 1.32 -5.68 -0.08
C TYR A 81 2.79 -6.14 -0.25
N GLU A 82 3.13 -7.34 0.21
CA GLU A 82 4.47 -7.91 -0.04
C GLU A 82 4.69 -8.17 -1.53
N LEU A 83 3.67 -8.63 -2.26
CA LEU A 83 3.75 -8.88 -3.69
C LEU A 83 4.02 -7.60 -4.53
N GLU A 84 3.44 -6.45 -4.16
CA GLU A 84 3.49 -5.19 -4.95
C GLU A 84 4.89 -4.89 -5.51
N SER A 85 5.88 -4.65 -4.63
CA SER A 85 7.22 -4.22 -5.08
C SER A 85 7.95 -5.31 -5.89
N ALA A 86 7.76 -6.58 -5.54
CA ALA A 86 8.37 -7.69 -6.28
C ALA A 86 7.76 -7.83 -7.69
N PHE A 87 6.44 -7.66 -7.81
CA PHE A 87 5.73 -7.61 -9.08
C PHE A 87 6.27 -6.48 -9.95
N GLU A 88 6.39 -5.29 -9.39
CA GLU A 88 6.77 -4.08 -10.12
C GLU A 88 8.17 -4.15 -10.70
N VAL A 89 9.16 -4.48 -9.87
CA VAL A 89 10.56 -4.58 -10.31
C VAL A 89 10.73 -5.69 -11.35
N THR A 90 10.07 -6.84 -11.15
CA THR A 90 10.13 -7.96 -12.09
C THR A 90 9.51 -7.59 -13.44
N HIS A 91 8.32 -6.97 -13.42
CA HIS A 91 7.61 -6.59 -14.63
C HIS A 91 8.33 -5.45 -15.38
N ALA A 92 8.89 -4.47 -14.68
CA ALA A 92 9.71 -3.41 -15.27
C ALA A 92 10.93 -3.99 -16.01
N GLN A 93 11.63 -4.94 -15.38
CA GLN A 93 12.79 -5.58 -15.98
C GLN A 93 12.40 -6.47 -17.18
N ALA A 94 11.27 -7.19 -17.09
CA ALA A 94 10.74 -7.98 -18.19
C ALA A 94 10.42 -7.10 -19.41
N PHE A 95 9.80 -5.94 -19.18
CA PHE A 95 9.52 -4.95 -20.21
C PHE A 95 10.81 -4.42 -20.86
N ALA A 96 11.80 -4.03 -20.06
CA ALA A 96 13.08 -3.53 -20.57
C ALA A 96 13.80 -4.59 -21.43
N LYS A 97 13.81 -5.86 -20.99
CA LYS A 97 14.39 -6.98 -21.73
C LYS A 97 13.65 -7.25 -23.06
N LYS A 98 12.31 -7.20 -23.05
CA LYS A 98 11.49 -7.35 -24.27
C LYS A 98 11.72 -6.20 -25.26
N SER A 99 12.06 -5.02 -24.76
CA SER A 99 12.32 -3.81 -25.54
C SER A 99 13.78 -3.61 -25.89
N ALA A 100 14.62 -4.65 -25.72
CA ALA A 100 16.07 -4.54 -25.92
C ALA A 100 16.49 -4.22 -27.37
N THR A 101 15.58 -4.24 -28.34
CA THR A 101 15.82 -3.77 -29.70
C THR A 101 15.97 -2.26 -29.80
N VAL A 102 15.45 -1.49 -28.82
CA VAL A 102 15.68 -0.05 -28.69
C VAL A 102 17.11 0.15 -28.19
N LYS A 103 17.98 0.70 -29.04
CA LYS A 103 19.42 0.87 -28.74
C LYS A 103 19.86 2.31 -28.58
N THR A 104 19.10 3.26 -29.13
CA THR A 104 19.48 4.68 -29.11
C THR A 104 18.44 5.52 -28.37
N PRO A 105 18.84 6.63 -27.73
CA PRO A 105 17.89 7.56 -27.13
C PRO A 105 16.86 8.12 -28.12
N ALA A 106 17.20 8.18 -29.41
CA ALA A 106 16.30 8.66 -30.47
C ALA A 106 15.13 7.70 -30.74
N ASP A 107 15.30 6.40 -30.45
CA ASP A 107 14.26 5.38 -30.62
C ASP A 107 13.28 5.36 -29.43
N CYS A 108 13.70 5.84 -28.25
CA CYS A 108 12.89 5.83 -27.03
C CYS A 108 11.56 6.59 -27.17
N PRO A 109 11.50 7.81 -27.76
CA PRO A 109 10.23 8.49 -28.03
C PRO A 109 9.24 7.67 -28.85
N VAL A 110 9.70 6.84 -29.79
CA VAL A 110 8.82 6.00 -30.62
C VAL A 110 8.18 4.92 -29.76
N LEU A 111 8.98 4.18 -28.99
CA LEU A 111 8.47 3.16 -28.06
C LEU A 111 7.58 3.77 -26.98
N TRP A 112 7.97 4.92 -26.42
CA TRP A 112 7.22 5.64 -25.39
C TRP A 112 5.82 6.03 -25.87
N ARG A 113 5.69 6.61 -27.08
CA ARG A 113 4.39 6.93 -27.68
C ARG A 113 3.58 5.66 -27.97
N SER A 114 4.24 4.61 -28.46
CA SER A 114 3.57 3.33 -28.76
C SER A 114 3.05 2.63 -27.51
N ALA A 115 3.76 2.73 -26.39
CA ALA A 115 3.33 2.17 -25.11
C ALA A 115 2.14 2.97 -24.54
N GLY A 116 2.16 4.30 -24.73
CA GLY A 116 1.14 5.22 -24.23
C GLY A 116 1.19 5.39 -22.71
N GLU A 117 0.57 6.47 -22.22
CA GLU A 117 0.46 6.68 -20.78
C GLU A 117 -0.44 5.59 -20.17
N PRO A 118 0.07 4.79 -19.22
CA PRO A 118 -0.67 3.67 -18.67
C PRO A 118 -1.89 4.14 -17.89
N ARG A 119 -3.00 3.41 -18.02
CA ARG A 119 -4.27 3.68 -17.33
C ARG A 119 -4.84 2.39 -16.78
N ILE A 120 -5.32 2.42 -15.53
CA ILE A 120 -5.94 1.27 -14.88
C ILE A 120 -7.19 0.85 -15.65
N ARG A 121 -7.27 -0.44 -15.98
CA ARG A 121 -8.37 -1.07 -16.70
C ARG A 121 -9.21 -1.87 -15.72
N GLY A 122 -10.41 -1.40 -15.38
CA GLY A 122 -11.33 -2.25 -14.62
C GLY A 122 -12.39 -1.54 -13.81
N GLY A 123 -13.19 -2.38 -13.15
CA GLY A 123 -14.33 -1.98 -12.31
C GLY A 123 -13.93 -1.49 -10.92
N ALA A 124 -14.96 -1.15 -10.14
CA ALA A 124 -14.78 -0.61 -8.79
C ALA A 124 -14.12 -1.65 -7.86
N ALA A 125 -13.09 -1.22 -7.12
CA ALA A 125 -12.52 -2.01 -6.04
C ALA A 125 -13.48 -2.03 -4.85
N ASN A 126 -13.95 -3.22 -4.48
CA ASN A 126 -14.88 -3.41 -3.36
C ASN A 126 -14.21 -3.30 -1.98
N ARG A 127 -12.87 -3.41 -1.91
CA ARG A 127 -12.07 -3.29 -0.68
C ARG A 127 -11.29 -1.98 -0.63
N MET A 128 -11.22 -1.37 0.55
CA MET A 128 -10.53 -0.11 0.80
C MET A 128 -9.01 -0.24 0.57
N ILE A 129 -8.38 -1.34 0.99
CA ILE A 129 -6.95 -1.57 0.71
C ILE A 129 -6.65 -1.69 -0.78
N VAL A 130 -7.49 -2.41 -1.54
CA VAL A 130 -7.31 -2.55 -3.00
C VAL A 130 -7.52 -1.21 -3.70
N ARG A 131 -8.50 -0.42 -3.26
CA ARG A 131 -8.71 0.95 -3.74
C ARG A 131 -7.50 1.84 -3.44
N ALA A 132 -6.92 1.71 -2.24
CA ALA A 132 -5.78 2.49 -1.79
C ALA A 132 -4.51 2.16 -2.60
N LEU A 133 -4.18 0.87 -2.72
CA LEU A 133 -3.05 0.38 -3.53
C LEU A 133 -3.22 0.80 -4.99
N ALA A 134 -4.40 0.60 -5.58
CA ALA A 134 -4.65 1.01 -6.95
C ALA A 134 -4.52 2.52 -7.14
N SER A 135 -5.02 3.33 -6.19
CA SER A 135 -4.88 4.80 -6.25
C SER A 135 -3.42 5.23 -6.14
N SER A 136 -2.65 4.59 -5.26
CA SER A 136 -1.21 4.83 -5.12
C SER A 136 -0.48 4.50 -6.42
N ALA A 137 -0.68 3.30 -6.97
CA ALA A 137 -0.10 2.88 -8.24
C ALA A 137 -0.43 3.86 -9.39
N GLU A 138 -1.70 4.27 -9.50
CA GLU A 138 -2.15 5.26 -10.50
C GLU A 138 -1.44 6.61 -10.34
N SER A 139 -1.22 7.06 -9.10
CA SER A 139 -0.51 8.33 -8.83
C SER A 139 0.97 8.29 -9.20
N ARG A 140 1.59 7.10 -9.23
CA ARG A 140 2.99 6.91 -9.64
C ARG A 140 3.13 6.70 -11.14
N ALA A 141 2.16 6.03 -11.77
CA ALA A 141 2.26 5.58 -13.16
C ALA A 141 2.49 6.72 -14.16
N GLY A 142 1.66 7.77 -14.12
CA GLY A 142 1.78 8.91 -15.05
C GLY A 142 3.10 9.67 -14.92
N PRO A 143 3.50 10.12 -13.70
CA PRO A 143 4.79 10.76 -13.49
C PRO A 143 5.98 9.89 -13.93
N THR A 144 5.99 8.59 -13.60
CA THR A 144 7.05 7.66 -14.00
C THR A 144 7.11 7.48 -15.52
N TYR A 145 5.95 7.37 -16.18
CA TYR A 145 5.87 7.32 -17.64
C TYR A 145 6.52 8.55 -18.28
N ARG A 146 6.18 9.76 -17.81
CA ARG A 146 6.77 11.01 -18.32
C ARG A 146 8.27 11.13 -18.02
N ALA A 147 8.71 10.67 -16.86
CA ALA A 147 10.12 10.67 -16.46
C ALA A 147 10.99 9.69 -17.28
N SER A 148 10.41 8.65 -17.86
CA SER A 148 11.18 7.66 -18.62
C SER A 148 11.97 8.25 -19.80
N LEU A 149 11.48 9.31 -20.44
CA LEU A 149 12.18 9.99 -21.55
C LEU A 149 13.44 10.75 -21.11
N PRO A 150 13.39 11.68 -20.15
CA PRO A 150 14.61 12.34 -19.66
C PRO A 150 15.60 11.32 -19.08
N TYR A 151 15.14 10.28 -18.38
CA TYR A 151 16.05 9.20 -17.95
C TYR A 151 16.72 8.46 -19.12
N ALA A 152 16.02 8.26 -20.24
CA ALA A 152 16.65 7.69 -21.44
C ALA A 152 17.77 8.57 -22.01
N GLN A 153 17.61 9.89 -21.90
CA GLN A 153 18.55 10.89 -22.41
C GLN A 153 19.76 11.04 -21.48
N ASP A 154 19.51 11.14 -20.17
CA ASP A 154 20.53 11.52 -19.18
C ASP A 154 21.24 10.31 -18.58
N ALA A 155 20.52 9.22 -18.33
CA ALA A 155 21.04 7.99 -17.71
C ALA A 155 21.13 6.80 -18.69
N GLY A 156 20.79 7.04 -19.96
CA GLY A 156 20.88 6.07 -21.05
C GLY A 156 19.62 5.22 -21.25
N VAL A 157 19.57 4.57 -22.41
CA VAL A 157 18.40 3.83 -22.91
C VAL A 157 17.88 2.78 -21.91
N ALA A 158 18.77 2.04 -21.24
CA ALA A 158 18.36 1.02 -20.28
C ALA A 158 17.56 1.60 -19.10
N ALA A 159 17.96 2.77 -18.58
CA ALA A 159 17.24 3.45 -17.51
C ALA A 159 15.86 3.93 -17.99
N GLY A 160 15.80 4.54 -19.17
CA GLY A 160 14.53 4.95 -19.77
C GLY A 160 13.56 3.80 -20.01
N LEU A 161 14.05 2.67 -20.55
CA LEU A 161 13.24 1.45 -20.73
C LEU A 161 12.76 0.86 -19.40
N TYR A 162 13.59 0.88 -18.36
CA TYR A 162 13.21 0.43 -17.03
C TYR A 162 12.06 1.28 -16.47
N TYR A 163 12.17 2.61 -16.46
CA TYR A 163 11.12 3.49 -15.96
C TYR A 163 9.84 3.41 -16.82
N LEU A 164 9.96 3.26 -18.13
CA LEU A 164 8.79 3.02 -18.97
C LEU A 164 8.10 1.70 -18.55
N GLY A 165 8.86 0.63 -18.35
CA GLY A 165 8.35 -0.65 -17.85
C GLY A 165 7.73 -0.57 -16.46
N GLU A 166 8.34 0.19 -15.55
CA GLU A 166 7.85 0.43 -14.18
C GLU A 166 6.50 1.14 -14.19
N SER A 167 6.32 2.16 -15.04
CA SER A 167 5.04 2.86 -15.18
C SER A 167 3.91 1.91 -15.59
N GLN A 168 4.19 0.97 -16.50
CA GLN A 168 3.24 -0.06 -16.93
C GLN A 168 2.97 -1.08 -15.81
N ALA A 169 4.02 -1.44 -15.06
CA ALA A 169 3.93 -2.39 -13.97
C ALA A 169 2.99 -1.92 -12.84
N PHE A 170 3.00 -0.62 -12.51
CA PHE A 170 2.10 -0.05 -11.51
C PHE A 170 0.63 -0.27 -11.89
N VAL A 171 0.27 0.03 -13.12
CA VAL A 171 -1.09 -0.17 -13.63
C VAL A 171 -1.45 -1.66 -13.70
N ALA A 172 -0.53 -2.51 -14.16
CA ALA A 172 -0.74 -3.94 -14.23
C ALA A 172 -0.96 -4.57 -12.82
N PHE A 173 -0.23 -4.13 -11.80
CA PHE A 173 -0.44 -4.57 -10.43
C PHE A 173 -1.81 -4.14 -9.89
N ALA A 174 -2.21 -2.89 -10.16
CA ALA A 174 -3.51 -2.40 -9.74
C ALA A 174 -4.67 -3.17 -10.43
N ASP A 175 -4.53 -3.48 -11.71
CA ASP A 175 -5.49 -4.33 -12.45
C ASP A 175 -5.55 -5.73 -11.84
N PHE A 176 -4.40 -6.34 -11.55
CA PHE A 176 -4.32 -7.63 -10.87
C PHE A 176 -5.04 -7.60 -9.51
N ALA A 177 -4.73 -6.64 -8.65
CA ALA A 177 -5.33 -6.51 -7.32
C ALA A 177 -6.86 -6.37 -7.39
N ARG A 178 -7.37 -5.65 -8.40
CA ARG A 178 -8.82 -5.49 -8.66
C ARG A 178 -9.48 -6.73 -9.26
N SER A 179 -8.71 -7.59 -9.92
CA SER A 179 -9.21 -8.83 -10.52
C SER A 179 -9.45 -9.96 -9.52
N LEU A 180 -8.84 -9.88 -8.33
CA LEU A 180 -8.98 -10.89 -7.29
C LEU A 180 -10.40 -10.90 -6.71
N ALA A 181 -10.92 -12.11 -6.45
CA ALA A 181 -12.24 -12.33 -5.88
C ALA A 181 -12.21 -12.14 -4.35
N TRP A 182 -12.15 -10.90 -3.89
CA TRP A 182 -12.10 -10.60 -2.46
C TRP A 182 -13.38 -11.02 -1.72
N PRO A 183 -13.28 -11.47 -0.46
CA PRO A 183 -14.46 -11.66 0.38
C PRO A 183 -15.31 -10.38 0.45
N PRO A 184 -16.62 -10.47 0.72
CA PRO A 184 -17.48 -9.30 0.87
C PRO A 184 -16.99 -8.36 1.99
N ALA A 185 -16.92 -7.07 1.69
CA ALA A 185 -16.51 -6.04 2.64
C ALA A 185 -17.71 -5.47 3.40
N GLY A 186 -17.45 -5.04 4.64
CA GLY A 186 -18.33 -4.13 5.34
C GLY A 186 -18.43 -2.77 4.63
N GLN A 187 -19.15 -1.83 5.23
CA GLN A 187 -19.27 -0.47 4.71
C GLN A 187 -17.90 0.21 4.71
N ALA A 188 -17.56 0.90 3.62
CA ALA A 188 -16.36 1.73 3.61
C ALA A 188 -16.49 2.82 4.68
N PRO A 189 -15.49 3.01 5.57
CA PRO A 189 -15.56 4.07 6.56
C PRO A 189 -15.57 5.44 5.86
N PRO A 190 -16.21 6.46 6.44
CA PRO A 190 -16.16 7.81 5.89
C PRO A 190 -14.72 8.31 5.97
N LEU A 191 -14.11 8.55 4.81
CA LEU A 191 -12.76 9.11 4.72
C LEU A 191 -12.84 10.60 4.47
N ARG A 192 -12.00 11.34 5.17
CA ARG A 192 -11.85 12.80 5.07
C ARG A 192 -10.48 13.18 4.53
N SER A 193 -10.27 14.47 4.31
CA SER A 193 -8.93 14.99 4.11
C SER A 193 -8.05 14.75 5.33
N LEU A 194 -6.80 14.38 5.07
CA LEU A 194 -5.73 14.18 6.05
C LEU A 194 -4.74 15.35 6.09
N ALA A 195 -5.09 16.50 5.50
CA ALA A 195 -4.22 17.67 5.45
C ALA A 195 -3.55 18.00 6.81
N PRO A 196 -4.29 18.11 7.94
CA PRO A 196 -3.65 18.44 9.22
C PRO A 196 -2.72 17.33 9.73
N GLU A 197 -3.07 16.06 9.53
CA GLU A 197 -2.18 14.94 9.90
C GLU A 197 -0.91 14.90 9.06
N LEU A 198 -1.02 15.19 7.77
CA LEU A 198 0.10 15.22 6.83
C LEU A 198 1.05 16.39 7.13
N GLU A 199 0.52 17.57 7.44
CA GLU A 199 1.32 18.73 7.86
C GLU A 199 2.06 18.48 9.17
N ALA A 200 1.37 17.90 10.16
CA ALA A 200 1.99 17.55 11.44
C ALA A 200 3.13 16.53 11.27
N LEU A 201 2.93 15.48 10.48
CA LEU A 201 3.97 14.48 10.22
C LEU A 201 5.14 15.05 9.41
N ASP A 202 4.88 15.94 8.45
CA ASP A 202 5.93 16.60 7.64
C ASP A 202 6.84 17.48 8.51
N ALA A 203 6.25 18.22 9.46
CA ALA A 203 7.00 19.01 10.42
C ALA A 203 7.84 18.13 11.37
N GLU A 204 7.31 16.98 11.81
CA GLU A 204 8.03 16.02 12.65
C GLU A 204 9.21 15.39 11.89
N VAL A 205 8.98 14.91 10.67
CA VAL A 205 10.00 14.32 9.79
C VAL A 205 11.09 15.33 9.45
N THR A 206 10.73 16.58 9.14
CA THR A 206 11.70 17.63 8.81
C THR A 206 12.60 17.94 9.99
N ARG A 207 12.05 18.07 11.21
CA ARG A 207 12.84 18.31 12.41
C ARG A 207 13.80 17.16 12.71
N ALA A 208 13.36 15.92 12.52
CA ALA A 208 14.19 14.75 12.75
C ALA A 208 15.27 14.57 11.67
N TYR A 209 14.98 14.94 10.42
CA TYR A 209 15.94 14.94 9.31
C TYR A 209 17.15 15.84 9.58
N GLU A 210 16.97 16.99 10.26
CA GLU A 210 18.07 17.88 10.66
C GLU A 210 19.05 17.24 11.64
N GLN A 211 18.65 16.14 12.30
CA GLN A 211 19.41 15.44 13.33
C GLN A 211 19.81 14.02 12.91
N MET A 212 19.52 13.61 11.68
CA MET A 212 19.73 12.24 11.22
C MET A 212 21.22 11.90 11.08
N THR A 213 21.55 10.62 11.17
CA THR A 213 22.86 10.11 10.74
C THR A 213 22.91 9.86 9.24
N GLU A 214 24.10 9.69 8.68
CA GLU A 214 24.28 9.37 7.25
C GLU A 214 23.61 8.04 6.87
N GLU A 215 23.68 7.04 7.76
CA GLU A 215 23.08 5.72 7.56
C GLU A 215 21.55 5.76 7.49
N GLU A 216 20.93 6.75 8.13
CA GLU A 216 19.47 6.93 8.16
C GLU A 216 18.95 7.64 6.90
N HIS A 217 19.82 8.35 6.16
CA HIS A 217 19.45 9.20 5.03
C HIS A 217 18.56 8.51 3.98
N PRO A 218 18.86 7.27 3.53
CA PRO A 218 18.01 6.58 2.55
C PRO A 218 16.58 6.36 3.05
N THR A 219 16.41 6.06 4.34
CA THR A 219 15.08 5.82 4.93
C THR A 219 14.29 7.12 5.06
N TYR A 220 14.94 8.23 5.40
CA TYR A 220 14.33 9.55 5.38
C TYR A 220 13.88 9.99 3.99
N VAL A 221 14.69 9.72 2.95
CA VAL A 221 14.33 10.00 1.56
C VAL A 221 13.05 9.24 1.18
N VAL A 222 13.00 7.93 1.44
CA VAL A 222 11.82 7.11 1.15
C VAL A 222 10.60 7.58 1.93
N THR A 223 10.76 7.92 3.21
CA THR A 223 9.69 8.46 4.07
C THR A 223 9.14 9.76 3.48
N SER A 224 10.00 10.69 3.09
CA SER A 224 9.63 11.98 2.50
C SER A 224 8.91 11.81 1.15
N VAL A 225 9.38 10.89 0.29
CA VAL A 225 8.69 10.57 -0.97
C VAL A 225 7.30 9.99 -0.71
N THR A 226 7.18 9.09 0.27
CA THR A 226 5.90 8.49 0.66
C THR A 226 4.93 9.57 1.16
N LEU A 227 5.40 10.51 1.98
CA LEU A 227 4.59 11.60 2.51
C LEU A 227 4.11 12.58 1.43
N LYS A 228 4.99 12.92 0.48
CA LYS A 228 4.60 13.73 -0.70
C LYS A 228 3.52 13.03 -1.53
N ARG A 229 3.61 11.71 -1.69
CA ARG A 229 2.58 10.93 -2.39
C ARG A 229 1.25 10.95 -1.65
N ALA A 230 1.28 10.79 -0.32
CA ALA A 230 0.09 10.89 0.51
C ALA A 230 -0.61 12.25 0.34
N ARG A 231 0.16 13.36 0.28
CA ARG A 231 -0.35 14.70 0.00
C ARG A 231 -0.99 14.82 -1.39
N THR A 232 -0.30 14.39 -2.44
CA THR A 232 -0.85 14.39 -3.80
C THR A 232 -2.17 13.59 -3.91
N LEU A 233 -2.24 12.44 -3.25
CA LEU A 233 -3.46 11.62 -3.20
C LEU A 233 -4.58 12.32 -2.40
N ASN A 234 -4.23 12.96 -1.27
CA ASN A 234 -5.17 13.70 -0.46
C ASN A 234 -5.80 14.87 -1.23
N ASP A 235 -4.96 15.66 -1.90
CA ASP A 235 -5.36 16.87 -2.62
C ASP A 235 -6.19 16.56 -3.86
N SER A 236 -6.05 15.34 -4.42
CA SER A 236 -6.87 14.83 -5.51
C SER A 236 -8.14 14.09 -5.05
N GLY A 237 -8.45 14.10 -3.74
CA GLY A 237 -9.63 13.45 -3.18
C GLY A 237 -9.53 11.92 -3.09
N LYS A 238 -8.37 11.32 -3.41
CA LYS A 238 -8.12 9.87 -3.32
C LYS A 238 -7.78 9.46 -1.88
N HIS A 239 -8.69 9.73 -0.94
CA HIS A 239 -8.42 9.62 0.50
C HIS A 239 -8.02 8.22 0.99
N ALA A 240 -8.50 7.14 0.37
CA ALA A 240 -8.06 5.78 0.73
C ALA A 240 -6.56 5.56 0.44
N GLY A 241 -6.10 6.00 -0.74
CA GLY A 241 -4.68 5.96 -1.08
C GLY A 241 -3.84 6.90 -0.21
N ALA A 242 -4.36 8.10 0.06
CA ALA A 242 -3.70 9.05 0.96
C ALA A 242 -3.51 8.47 2.36
N LEU A 243 -4.53 7.79 2.90
CA LEU A 243 -4.47 7.13 4.21
C LEU A 243 -3.42 6.02 4.23
N LEU A 244 -3.38 5.16 3.21
CA LEU A 244 -2.37 4.10 3.13
C LEU A 244 -0.94 4.68 3.09
N GLU A 245 -0.66 5.64 2.21
CA GLU A 245 0.66 6.25 2.09
C GLU A 245 1.05 7.02 3.36
N TYR A 246 0.11 7.73 4.00
CA TYR A 246 0.33 8.38 5.30
C TYR A 246 0.77 7.37 6.36
N LEU A 247 0.04 6.26 6.50
CA LEU A 247 0.35 5.22 7.49
C LEU A 247 1.66 4.49 7.18
N LEU A 248 1.98 4.27 5.92
CA LEU A 248 3.28 3.73 5.51
C LEU A 248 4.43 4.71 5.79
N ALA A 249 4.21 6.02 5.63
CA ALA A 249 5.19 7.04 5.99
C ALA A 249 5.42 7.05 7.51
N ARG A 250 4.34 7.00 8.31
CA ARG A 250 4.42 6.85 9.77
C ARG A 250 5.18 5.61 10.18
N TYR A 251 4.85 4.45 9.60
CA TYR A 251 5.54 3.19 9.88
C TYR A 251 7.06 3.31 9.66
N ARG A 252 7.47 3.85 8.52
CA ARG A 252 8.90 4.04 8.20
C ARG A 252 9.57 5.03 9.13
N PHE A 253 8.89 6.14 9.44
CA PHE A 253 9.43 7.18 10.29
C PHE A 253 9.54 6.75 11.75
N ALA A 254 8.56 5.99 12.25
CA ALA A 254 8.61 5.43 13.59
C ALA A 254 9.86 4.58 13.81
N MET A 255 10.33 3.86 12.78
CA MET A 255 11.58 3.08 12.86
C MET A 255 12.87 3.92 12.94
N LEU A 256 12.78 5.23 12.70
CA LEU A 256 13.90 6.18 12.80
C LEU A 256 13.93 6.93 14.13
N ARG A 257 12.88 6.80 14.97
CA ARG A 257 12.87 7.48 16.27
C ARG A 257 13.81 6.76 17.25
N PRO A 258 14.62 7.48 18.04
CA PRO A 258 15.49 6.86 19.06
C PRO A 258 14.70 6.03 20.08
N ASP A 259 13.48 6.48 20.42
CA ASP A 259 12.59 5.79 21.37
C ASP A 259 11.88 4.57 20.77
N ALA A 260 12.02 4.33 19.46
CA ALA A 260 11.53 3.12 18.80
C ALA A 260 12.27 1.85 19.26
N VAL A 261 13.29 2.00 20.11
CA VAL A 261 14.03 0.92 20.78
C VAL A 261 13.20 0.26 21.91
N ALA A 262 11.95 0.66 22.12
CA ALA A 262 11.04 -0.02 23.04
C ALA A 262 10.92 -1.54 22.73
N GLU A 263 10.74 -2.34 23.79
CA GLU A 263 10.48 -3.77 23.68
C GLU A 263 9.30 -4.06 22.75
N ALA A 264 9.30 -5.26 22.14
CA ALA A 264 8.20 -5.72 21.30
C ALA A 264 6.88 -5.60 22.08
N PRO A 265 5.77 -5.20 21.43
CA PRO A 265 4.51 -5.03 22.14
C PRO A 265 4.08 -6.39 22.67
N ARG A 266 3.51 -6.39 23.87
CA ARG A 266 2.84 -7.58 24.41
C ARG A 266 1.76 -8.04 23.41
N PRO A 267 1.69 -9.34 23.03
CA PRO A 267 0.72 -9.84 22.05
C PRO A 267 -0.74 -9.41 22.32
N GLN A 268 -1.10 -9.28 23.60
CA GLN A 268 -2.43 -8.85 24.04
C GLN A 268 -2.81 -7.46 23.53
N ARG A 269 -1.84 -6.57 23.27
CA ARG A 269 -2.14 -5.25 22.67
C ARG A 269 -2.64 -5.38 21.23
N LEU A 270 -2.10 -6.34 20.49
CA LEU A 270 -2.52 -6.59 19.12
C LEU A 270 -3.91 -7.24 19.07
N ASP A 271 -4.24 -8.08 20.06
CA ASP A 271 -5.59 -8.63 20.21
C ASP A 271 -6.64 -7.52 20.47
N VAL A 272 -6.29 -6.53 21.29
CA VAL A 272 -7.14 -5.35 21.52
C VAL A 272 -7.36 -4.57 20.22
N GLU A 273 -6.30 -4.36 19.43
CA GLU A 273 -6.43 -3.67 18.14
C GLU A 273 -7.27 -4.48 17.15
N ARG A 274 -7.11 -5.80 17.10
CA ARG A 274 -7.95 -6.68 16.26
C ARG A 274 -9.42 -6.58 16.65
N ALA A 275 -9.73 -6.57 17.94
CA ALA A 275 -11.09 -6.46 18.45
C ALA A 275 -11.75 -5.10 18.16
N ARG A 276 -10.97 -4.05 17.86
CA ARG A 276 -11.48 -2.73 17.45
C ARG A 276 -11.90 -2.67 15.98
N LEU A 277 -11.53 -3.66 15.16
CA LEU A 277 -11.84 -3.68 13.73
C LEU A 277 -13.16 -4.41 13.50
N ASP A 278 -14.27 -3.69 13.65
CA ASP A 278 -15.63 -4.22 13.43
C ASP A 278 -15.77 -4.82 12.02
N ASP A 279 -16.42 -5.98 11.90
CA ASP A 279 -16.59 -6.67 10.61
C ASP A 279 -17.63 -5.97 9.70
N GLY A 280 -18.49 -5.12 10.27
CA GLY A 280 -19.45 -4.29 9.54
C GLY A 280 -18.81 -3.10 8.81
N ILE A 281 -17.54 -2.77 9.11
CA ILE A 281 -16.78 -1.69 8.47
C ILE A 281 -15.57 -2.29 7.73
N ASP A 282 -15.27 -1.77 6.54
CA ASP A 282 -14.09 -2.18 5.79
C ASP A 282 -12.80 -1.58 6.37
N HIS A 283 -12.25 -2.25 7.39
CA HIS A 283 -10.96 -1.94 7.99
C HIS A 283 -9.76 -2.55 7.26
N SER A 284 -9.87 -2.92 5.98
CA SER A 284 -8.81 -3.68 5.28
C SER A 284 -7.42 -3.02 5.27
N ILE A 285 -7.32 -1.68 5.31
CA ILE A 285 -6.02 -0.99 5.50
C ILE A 285 -5.43 -1.29 6.89
N ALA A 286 -6.20 -1.12 7.96
CA ALA A 286 -5.72 -1.42 9.31
C ALA A 286 -5.44 -2.91 9.51
N ARG A 287 -6.24 -3.80 8.92
CA ARG A 287 -6.01 -5.25 8.95
C ARG A 287 -4.68 -5.64 8.34
N MET A 288 -4.29 -5.05 7.21
CA MET A 288 -2.95 -5.25 6.63
C MET A 288 -1.82 -4.90 7.62
N PHE A 289 -1.95 -3.81 8.39
CA PHE A 289 -0.97 -3.46 9.41
C PHE A 289 -1.00 -4.41 10.61
N VAL A 290 -2.18 -4.86 11.06
CA VAL A 290 -2.27 -5.91 12.09
C VAL A 290 -1.57 -7.18 11.63
N GLU A 291 -1.84 -7.65 10.40
CA GLU A 291 -1.17 -8.82 9.80
C GLU A 291 0.36 -8.63 9.73
N MET A 292 0.82 -7.42 9.38
CA MET A 292 2.24 -7.07 9.36
C MET A 292 2.87 -7.14 10.76
N ALA A 293 2.18 -6.65 11.79
CA ALA A 293 2.65 -6.72 13.17
C ALA A 293 2.69 -8.18 13.67
N GLU A 294 1.72 -9.02 13.31
CA GLU A 294 1.73 -10.44 13.65
C GLU A 294 2.91 -11.17 12.99
N ALA A 295 3.16 -10.91 11.70
CA ALA A 295 4.30 -11.48 10.99
C ALA A 295 5.63 -11.02 11.61
N ALA A 296 5.70 -9.75 12.03
CA ALA A 296 6.86 -9.20 12.70
C ALA A 296 7.13 -9.86 14.06
N LEU A 297 6.08 -10.08 14.87
CA LEU A 297 6.18 -10.76 16.18
C LEU A 297 6.59 -12.23 16.06
N ALA A 298 6.22 -12.88 14.95
CA ALA A 298 6.62 -14.26 14.67
C ALA A 298 8.08 -14.40 14.20
N SER A 299 8.79 -13.29 13.97
CA SER A 299 10.19 -13.30 13.54
C SER A 299 11.17 -13.47 14.71
N ASP A 300 12.24 -14.23 14.48
CA ASP A 300 13.36 -14.34 15.42
C ASP A 300 14.27 -13.10 15.40
N ASP A 301 14.17 -12.24 14.38
CA ASP A 301 14.95 -11.01 14.29
C ASP A 301 14.37 -9.90 15.19
N ALA A 302 15.19 -9.41 16.12
CA ALA A 302 14.80 -8.37 17.07
C ALA A 302 14.46 -7.03 16.38
N ARG A 303 15.12 -6.70 15.25
CA ARG A 303 14.79 -5.49 14.49
C ARG A 303 13.41 -5.61 13.85
N THR A 304 13.08 -6.77 13.30
CA THR A 304 11.76 -7.08 12.74
C THR A 304 10.69 -7.05 13.82
N ARG A 305 10.90 -7.67 14.99
CA ARG A 305 9.93 -7.60 16.09
C ARG A 305 9.62 -6.17 16.55
N ARG A 306 10.61 -5.27 16.55
CA ARG A 306 10.39 -3.84 16.89
C ARG A 306 9.44 -3.13 15.92
N SER A 307 9.34 -3.60 14.68
CA SER A 307 8.39 -3.03 13.72
C SER A 307 6.93 -3.26 14.13
N ALA A 308 6.64 -4.31 14.92
CA ALA A 308 5.32 -4.50 15.53
C ALA A 308 5.00 -3.38 16.54
N THR A 309 5.99 -2.92 17.31
CA THR A 309 5.82 -1.77 18.23
C THR A 309 5.45 -0.52 17.44
N ALA A 310 6.16 -0.21 16.35
CA ALA A 310 5.84 0.93 15.50
C ALA A 310 4.40 0.87 14.98
N ILE A 311 3.93 -0.31 14.59
CA ILE A 311 2.55 -0.49 14.13
C ILE A 311 1.53 -0.24 15.24
N VAL A 312 1.72 -0.85 16.41
CA VAL A 312 0.77 -0.79 17.52
C VAL A 312 0.74 0.57 18.21
N GLU A 313 1.89 1.23 18.37
CA GLU A 313 1.98 2.50 19.10
C GLU A 313 1.79 3.73 18.21
N ASP A 314 2.09 3.65 16.92
CA ASP A 314 2.09 4.82 16.03
C ASP A 314 1.07 4.69 14.89
N VAL A 315 1.10 3.58 14.15
CA VAL A 315 0.30 3.43 12.92
C VAL A 315 -1.18 3.22 13.22
N LEU A 316 -1.54 2.24 14.05
CA LEU A 316 -2.94 1.92 14.33
C LEU A 316 -3.67 3.06 15.07
N PRO A 317 -3.05 3.74 16.06
CA PRO A 317 -3.65 4.95 16.65
C PRO A 317 -3.88 6.05 15.63
N ALA A 318 -2.94 6.27 14.69
CA ALA A 318 -3.11 7.25 13.62
C ALA A 318 -4.23 6.88 12.65
N TYR A 319 -4.40 5.59 12.33
CA TYR A 319 -5.53 5.11 11.54
C TYR A 319 -6.87 5.42 12.22
N HIS A 320 -7.02 5.08 13.50
CA HIS A 320 -8.26 5.36 14.24
C HIS A 320 -8.52 6.87 14.34
N ALA A 321 -7.47 7.68 14.53
CA ALA A 321 -7.59 9.13 14.54
C ALA A 321 -8.08 9.71 13.19
N ALA A 322 -7.61 9.15 12.08
CA ALA A 322 -8.02 9.53 10.73
C ALA A 322 -9.50 9.25 10.45
N LEU A 323 -10.07 8.20 11.06
CA LEU A 323 -11.48 7.85 10.90
C LEU A 323 -12.45 8.65 11.78
N ARG A 324 -11.95 9.36 12.79
CA ARG A 324 -12.81 10.22 13.61
C ARG A 324 -13.32 11.37 12.75
N GLU A 325 -14.63 11.59 12.80
CA GLU A 325 -15.24 12.78 12.22
C GLU A 325 -14.54 14.02 12.77
N VAL A 326 -14.12 14.92 11.88
CA VAL A 326 -13.69 16.25 12.30
C VAL A 326 -14.94 16.92 12.81
N ARG A 327 -15.06 17.04 14.14
CA ARG A 327 -15.98 18.04 14.70
C ARG A 327 -15.65 19.34 13.98
N PRO A 328 -16.60 19.99 13.29
CA PRO A 328 -16.33 21.24 12.62
C PRO A 328 -15.60 22.14 13.60
N GLN A 329 -14.31 22.38 13.37
CA GLN A 329 -13.64 23.43 14.10
C GLN A 329 -14.42 24.67 13.70
N ALA A 330 -15.13 25.26 14.67
CA ALA A 330 -15.86 26.49 14.47
C ALA A 330 -14.89 27.40 13.72
N SER A 331 -15.24 27.71 12.47
CA SER A 331 -14.39 28.47 11.58
C SER A 331 -14.11 29.78 12.29
N VAL A 332 -12.93 29.88 12.91
CA VAL A 332 -12.45 31.13 13.48
C VAL A 332 -12.28 32.01 12.26
N GLY A 333 -13.23 32.92 12.08
CA GLY A 333 -13.46 33.62 10.84
C GLY A 333 -12.23 34.43 10.46
N ASP A 334 -11.51 33.97 9.44
CA ASP A 334 -10.59 34.80 8.66
C ASP A 334 -10.25 34.13 7.32
N ALA A 335 -11.28 33.64 6.62
CA ALA A 335 -11.15 33.05 5.28
C ALA A 335 -10.70 34.07 4.19
N ASN A 336 -10.52 35.34 4.55
CA ASN A 336 -10.11 36.42 3.63
C ASN A 336 -8.69 36.96 3.87
N ALA A 337 -7.90 36.37 4.77
CA ALA A 337 -6.51 36.77 4.91
C ALA A 337 -5.74 36.38 3.61
N PRO A 338 -5.06 37.33 2.93
CA PRO A 338 -4.29 37.02 1.72
C PRO A 338 -3.21 35.99 2.04
N ARG A 339 -3.22 34.86 1.34
CA ARG A 339 -2.15 33.84 1.42
C ARG A 339 -0.85 34.43 0.86
N VAL A 340 0.04 34.88 1.73
CA VAL A 340 1.41 35.23 1.37
C VAL A 340 2.18 33.93 1.14
N VAL A 341 2.44 33.59 -0.14
CA VAL A 341 3.29 32.46 -0.51
C VAL A 341 4.73 32.96 -0.63
N THR A 342 5.57 32.63 0.35
CA THR A 342 7.01 32.88 0.27
C THR A 342 7.67 31.75 -0.50
N VAL A 343 8.16 32.02 -1.71
CA VAL A 343 8.93 31.08 -2.52
C VAL A 343 10.42 31.27 -2.24
N THR A 344 11.03 30.32 -1.54
CA THR A 344 12.49 30.29 -1.33
C THR A 344 13.15 29.50 -2.47
N LEU A 345 13.82 30.19 -3.38
CA LEU A 345 14.67 29.58 -4.40
C LEU A 345 15.99 29.14 -3.78
N VAL A 346 16.14 27.83 -3.54
CA VAL A 346 17.43 27.26 -3.14
C VAL A 346 18.25 26.98 -4.41
N ARG A 347 19.36 27.71 -4.59
CA ARG A 347 20.36 27.36 -5.60
C ARG A 347 21.17 26.17 -5.11
N TRP A 348 21.05 25.04 -5.79
CA TRP A 348 21.92 23.89 -5.55
C TRP A 348 23.31 24.14 -6.16
N PRO A 349 24.41 23.94 -5.42
CA PRO A 349 25.78 24.27 -5.86
C PRO A 349 26.39 23.27 -6.86
N PHE A 350 25.59 22.59 -7.68
CA PHE A 350 26.07 21.57 -8.65
C PHE A 350 25.84 21.98 -10.11
N THR A 351 26.00 23.27 -10.43
CA THR A 351 26.09 23.75 -11.83
C THR A 351 27.44 24.39 -12.09
#